data_AF-A0A8T7DVW3-F1
#
_entry.id   AF-A0A8T7DVW3-F1
#
_cell.length_a   1.000
_cell.length_b   1.000
_cell.length_c   1.000
_cell.angle_alpha   90.00
_cell.angle_beta   90.00
_cell.angle_gamma   90.00
#
_symmetry.space_group_name_H-M   'P 1'
#
loop_
_entity.id
_entity.type
_entity.pdbx_description
1 polymer ?
#
loop_
_entity_poly.entity_id
_entity_poly.type
_entity_poly.pdbx_seq_one_letter_code
_entity_poly.pdbx_strand_id
1 'polypeptide(L)'
;MRQSDGDRVNKFREPFTGYEYHNIGVPLNTAVKMLNGVTEDEGLLNNPAVTNHAEKGKFKVPTLRNVAVTEPYMHNGVFKDLQTVIEFYDHMNSNSTNHPLNRETGAPWESPEVPGTVAYDLLDVGDPMTNDQVEALVCFLRTLTDRRCEHLIQQKGIDCN
;
A
#
# COMPACT_ATOMS: atom_id res chain seq x y z
N MET A 1 6.20 -31.28 16.12
CA MET A 1 5.04 -31.52 15.24
C MET A 1 3.79 -30.94 15.89
N ARG A 2 3.38 -29.74 15.47
CA ARG A 2 1.98 -29.27 15.58
C ARG A 2 1.69 -28.53 14.29
N GLN A 3 1.04 -29.22 13.37
CA GLN A 3 0.35 -28.61 12.25
C GLN A 3 -0.82 -27.83 12.86
N SER A 4 -0.82 -26.50 12.76
CA SER A 4 -2.03 -25.72 12.93
C SER A 4 -2.67 -25.58 11.55
N ASP A 5 -3.86 -26.15 11.44
CA ASP A 5 -4.67 -26.24 10.25
C ASP A 5 -4.72 -24.93 9.47
N GLY A 6 -4.07 -24.94 8.31
CA GLY A 6 -4.29 -23.96 7.27
C GLY A 6 -5.77 -23.91 6.93
N ASP A 7 -6.29 -22.70 6.94
CA ASP A 7 -7.65 -22.32 6.61
C ASP A 7 -8.14 -23.03 5.33
N ARG A 8 -9.03 -24.01 5.50
CA ARG A 8 -9.56 -24.86 4.41
C ARG A 8 -10.64 -24.16 3.58
N VAL A 9 -10.74 -22.84 3.64
CA VAL A 9 -11.80 -22.08 2.93
C VAL A 9 -11.32 -21.48 1.61
N ASN A 10 -10.02 -21.46 1.28
CA ASN A 10 -9.56 -20.78 0.06
C ASN A 10 -8.59 -21.56 -0.84
N LYS A 11 -8.93 -22.80 -1.21
CA LYS A 11 -8.12 -23.61 -2.14
C LYS A 11 -8.26 -23.20 -3.62
N PHE A 12 -9.06 -22.18 -3.96
CA PHE A 12 -9.39 -21.88 -5.37
C PHE A 12 -9.13 -20.45 -5.86
N ARG A 13 -8.81 -19.45 -5.01
CA ARG A 13 -8.44 -18.10 -5.48
C ARG A 13 -7.49 -17.39 -4.52
N GLU A 14 -6.26 -17.14 -4.95
CA GLU A 14 -5.30 -16.26 -4.26
C GLU A 14 -5.86 -14.81 -4.25
N PRO A 15 -6.15 -14.21 -3.08
CA PRO A 15 -6.63 -12.84 -2.98
C PRO A 15 -5.47 -11.82 -2.89
N PHE A 16 -4.21 -12.26 -2.86
CA PHE A 16 -3.04 -11.40 -2.73
C PHE A 16 -3.08 -10.57 -1.44
N THR A 17 -3.41 -11.22 -0.32
CA THR A 17 -3.36 -10.65 1.02
C THR A 17 -3.18 -11.77 2.06
N GLY A 18 -2.31 -11.52 3.05
CA GLY A 18 -2.15 -12.39 4.23
C GLY A 18 -3.15 -12.09 5.34
N TYR A 19 -4.02 -11.08 5.17
CA TYR A 19 -4.96 -10.57 6.19
C TYR A 19 -4.33 -10.04 7.48
N GLU A 20 -3.01 -9.85 7.49
CA GLU A 20 -2.25 -9.23 8.56
C GLU A 20 -2.55 -7.72 8.68
N TYR A 21 -1.98 -7.09 9.71
CA TYR A 21 -2.08 -5.67 9.96
C TYR A 21 -0.68 -5.08 10.01
N HIS A 22 -0.42 -4.06 9.21
CA HIS A 22 0.88 -3.42 9.12
C HIS A 22 0.74 -1.90 9.09
N ASN A 23 1.71 -1.22 9.70
CA ASN A 23 1.92 0.21 9.50
C ASN A 23 3.10 0.36 8.53
N ILE A 24 2.81 0.78 7.31
CA ILE A 24 3.83 0.96 6.26
C ILE A 24 4.35 2.40 6.16
N GLY A 25 3.96 3.27 7.10
CA GLY A 25 4.43 4.65 7.16
C GLY A 25 3.77 5.60 6.14
N VAL A 26 2.52 5.33 5.74
CA VAL A 26 1.77 6.22 4.83
C VAL A 26 1.67 7.62 5.45
N PRO A 27 1.93 8.70 4.70
CA PRO A 27 1.78 10.06 5.20
C PRO A 27 0.31 10.45 5.34
N LEU A 28 0.08 11.49 6.13
CA LEU A 28 -1.24 12.05 6.35
C LEU A 28 -1.83 12.66 5.07
N ASN A 29 -3.07 12.30 4.71
CA ASN A 29 -3.82 13.04 3.70
C ASN A 29 -4.45 14.31 4.29
N THR A 30 -3.74 15.45 4.16
CA THR A 30 -4.18 16.74 4.72
C THR A 30 -5.51 17.21 4.15
N ALA A 31 -5.82 16.94 2.88
CA ALA A 31 -7.08 17.33 2.26
C ALA A 31 -8.28 16.61 2.90
N VAL A 32 -8.15 15.31 3.17
CA VAL A 32 -9.20 14.52 3.83
C VAL A 32 -9.34 14.93 5.31
N LYS A 33 -8.22 15.17 5.99
CA LYS A 33 -8.22 15.67 7.38
C LYS A 33 -8.99 16.98 7.53
N MET A 34 -8.83 17.91 6.59
CA MET A 34 -9.55 19.19 6.62
C MET A 34 -11.07 19.00 6.48
N LEU A 35 -11.53 17.90 5.89
CA LEU A 35 -12.96 17.62 5.69
C LEU A 35 -13.59 16.89 6.87
N ASN A 36 -12.85 16.00 7.55
CA ASN A 36 -13.41 15.14 8.61
C ASN A 36 -13.03 15.56 10.05
N GLY A 37 -12.02 16.41 10.23
CA GLY A 37 -11.55 16.87 11.54
C GLY A 37 -10.82 15.81 12.38
N VAL A 38 -10.52 14.63 11.83
CA VAL A 38 -9.79 13.56 12.52
C VAL A 38 -8.30 13.93 12.54
N THR A 39 -7.70 14.01 13.73
CA THR A 39 -6.31 14.51 13.87
C THR A 39 -5.26 13.49 13.49
N GLU A 40 -5.51 12.21 13.80
CA GLU A 40 -4.64 11.06 13.58
C GLU A 40 -5.52 9.80 13.50
N ASP A 41 -5.33 8.94 12.51
CA ASP A 41 -5.99 7.62 12.44
C ASP A 41 -5.12 6.54 13.11
N GLU A 42 -5.53 6.09 14.29
CA GLU A 42 -4.81 5.06 15.04
C GLU A 42 -4.94 3.64 14.45
N GLY A 43 -5.67 3.46 13.35
CA GLY A 43 -5.79 2.18 12.64
C GLY A 43 -6.39 1.08 13.52
N LEU A 44 -5.71 -0.05 13.63
CA LEU A 44 -6.14 -1.21 14.42
C LEU A 44 -6.38 -0.86 15.91
N LEU A 45 -5.66 0.12 16.46
CA LEU A 45 -5.82 0.52 17.86
C LEU A 45 -7.17 1.21 18.15
N ASN A 46 -7.86 1.72 17.12
CA ASN A 46 -9.24 2.22 17.27
C ASN A 46 -10.26 1.11 17.62
N ASN A 47 -9.87 -0.18 17.53
CA ASN A 47 -10.71 -1.29 17.97
C ASN A 47 -10.62 -1.45 19.51
N PRO A 48 -11.73 -1.35 20.26
CA PRO A 48 -11.72 -1.42 21.72
C PRO A 48 -11.24 -2.77 22.30
N ALA A 49 -11.19 -3.83 21.48
CA ALA A 49 -10.63 -5.12 21.88
C ALA A 49 -9.07 -5.16 21.82
N VAL A 50 -8.44 -4.17 21.20
CA VAL A 50 -6.98 -4.08 21.03
C VAL A 50 -6.43 -3.17 22.12
N THR A 51 -5.63 -3.75 23.03
CA THR A 51 -5.03 -3.00 24.14
C THR A 51 -3.54 -2.74 23.97
N ASN A 52 -2.91 -3.36 22.97
CA ASN A 52 -1.50 -3.22 22.70
C ASN A 52 -1.25 -1.97 21.84
N HIS A 53 -0.62 -0.94 22.41
CA HIS A 53 -0.28 0.29 21.68
C HIS A 53 0.70 0.09 20.51
N ALA A 54 1.40 -1.05 20.44
CA ALA A 54 2.23 -1.39 19.28
C ALA A 54 1.39 -1.63 18.01
N GLU A 55 0.06 -1.77 18.11
CA GLU A 55 -0.86 -1.90 16.98
C GLU A 55 -1.30 -0.55 16.39
N LYS A 56 -0.89 0.57 16.99
CA LYS A 56 -1.24 1.91 16.52
C LYS A 56 -0.79 2.12 15.07
N GLY A 57 -1.64 2.73 14.25
CA GLY A 57 -1.37 3.07 12.85
C GLY A 57 -1.31 1.85 11.91
N LYS A 58 -1.58 0.63 12.40
CA LYS A 58 -1.60 -0.55 11.54
C LYS A 58 -2.95 -0.70 10.85
N PHE A 59 -2.92 -0.97 9.56
CA PHE A 59 -4.12 -1.23 8.76
C PHE A 59 -4.08 -2.65 8.21
N LYS A 60 -5.26 -3.23 8.03
CA LYS A 60 -5.39 -4.56 7.41
C LYS A 60 -4.82 -4.51 5.99
N VAL A 61 -4.00 -5.50 5.62
CA VAL A 61 -3.49 -5.63 4.25
C VAL A 61 -4.66 -5.83 3.28
N PRO A 62 -4.91 -4.89 2.35
CA PRO A 62 -5.99 -5.03 1.38
C PRO A 62 -5.66 -6.13 0.37
N THR A 63 -6.69 -6.65 -0.32
CA THR A 63 -6.47 -7.49 -1.50
C THR A 63 -5.93 -6.64 -2.65
N LEU A 64 -5.06 -7.21 -3.48
CA LEU A 64 -4.60 -6.56 -4.72
C LEU A 64 -5.47 -6.89 -5.95
N ARG A 65 -6.53 -7.69 -5.81
CA ARG A 65 -7.49 -7.91 -6.90
C ARG A 65 -8.21 -6.61 -7.23
N ASN A 66 -8.32 -6.29 -8.51
CA ASN A 66 -8.88 -5.04 -9.02
C ASN A 66 -8.16 -3.76 -8.56
N VAL A 67 -6.94 -3.85 -8.02
CA VAL A 67 -6.23 -2.66 -7.52
C VAL A 67 -6.09 -1.58 -8.58
N ALA A 68 -5.86 -1.94 -9.85
CA ALA A 68 -5.68 -0.99 -10.94
C ALA A 68 -6.92 -0.13 -11.29
N VAL A 69 -8.09 -0.41 -10.69
CA VAL A 69 -9.35 0.30 -10.97
C VAL A 69 -10.03 0.85 -9.70
N THR A 70 -9.31 0.92 -8.58
CA THR A 70 -9.83 1.35 -7.27
C THR A 70 -9.04 2.51 -6.68
N GLU A 71 -8.49 3.39 -7.53
CA GLU A 71 -7.91 4.65 -7.08
C GLU A 71 -8.95 5.54 -6.35
N PRO A 72 -8.54 6.37 -5.39
CA PRO A 72 -7.17 6.53 -4.86
C PRO A 72 -6.76 5.41 -3.88
N TYR A 73 -5.47 5.34 -3.55
CA TYR A 73 -4.82 4.24 -2.83
C TYR A 73 -4.45 4.57 -1.38
N MET A 74 -4.10 3.52 -0.64
CA MET A 74 -3.87 3.50 0.82
C MET A 74 -5.16 3.71 1.63
N HIS A 75 -5.06 3.61 2.96
CA HIS A 75 -6.22 3.71 3.86
C HIS A 75 -6.87 5.11 3.86
N ASN A 76 -6.09 6.15 3.52
CA ASN A 76 -6.51 7.55 3.53
C ASN A 76 -6.61 8.16 2.12
N GLY A 77 -6.44 7.37 1.05
CA GLY A 77 -6.56 7.85 -0.33
C GLY A 77 -5.51 8.89 -0.74
N VAL A 78 -4.33 8.89 -0.11
CA VAL A 78 -3.31 9.94 -0.34
C VAL A 78 -2.67 9.86 -1.73
N PHE A 79 -2.61 8.67 -2.34
CA PHE A 79 -2.02 8.47 -3.67
C PHE A 79 -3.09 8.22 -4.74
N LYS A 80 -2.95 8.86 -5.90
CA LYS A 80 -3.90 8.75 -7.02
C LYS A 80 -3.43 7.78 -8.10
N ASP A 81 -2.16 7.38 -8.08
CA ASP A 81 -1.57 6.49 -9.07
C ASP A 81 -0.94 5.25 -8.42
N LEU A 82 -1.11 4.10 -9.07
CA LEU A 82 -0.51 2.85 -8.64
C LEU A 82 1.01 2.89 -8.78
N GLN A 83 1.53 3.63 -9.76
CA GLN A 83 2.96 3.87 -9.88
C GLN A 83 3.51 4.57 -8.62
N THR A 84 2.81 5.59 -8.11
CA THR A 84 3.18 6.29 -6.87
C THR A 84 3.23 5.35 -5.67
N VAL A 85 2.32 4.37 -5.61
CA VAL A 85 2.31 3.36 -4.54
C VAL A 85 3.58 2.51 -4.57
N ILE A 86 4.02 2.06 -5.74
CA ILE A 86 5.22 1.23 -5.89
C ILE A 86 6.48 2.05 -5.59
N GLU A 87 6.57 3.28 -6.10
CA GLU A 87 7.67 4.19 -5.81
C GLU A 87 7.75 4.55 -4.32
N PHE A 88 6.60 4.67 -3.63
CA PHE A 88 6.56 4.88 -2.18
C PHE A 88 7.23 3.71 -1.42
N TYR A 89 6.95 2.47 -1.80
CA TYR A 89 7.61 1.30 -1.21
C TYR A 89 9.11 1.30 -1.48
N ASP A 90 9.52 1.62 -2.70
CA ASP A 90 10.95 1.70 -3.05
C ASP A 90 11.68 2.77 -2.24
N HIS A 91 11.07 3.94 -1.99
CA HIS A 91 11.68 4.98 -1.16
C HIS A 91 11.88 4.57 0.31
N MET A 92 11.08 3.62 0.82
CA MET A 92 11.23 3.13 2.20
C MET A 92 12.41 2.17 2.36
N ASN A 93 12.97 1.67 1.26
CA ASN A 93 14.21 0.91 1.26
C ASN A 93 15.40 1.86 1.49
N SER A 94 16.17 1.61 2.54
CA SER A 94 17.30 2.46 2.93
C SER A 94 18.41 2.54 1.88
N ASN A 95 18.49 1.55 1.00
CA ASN A 95 19.44 1.51 -0.11
C ASN A 95 18.92 2.22 -1.37
N SER A 96 17.65 2.58 -1.43
CA SER A 96 17.08 3.22 -2.61
C SER A 96 17.33 4.72 -2.63
N THR A 97 17.76 5.19 -3.80
CA THR A 97 17.87 6.61 -4.15
C THR A 97 17.14 6.92 -5.47
N ASN A 98 16.42 5.94 -6.03
CA ASN A 98 15.83 6.03 -7.36
C ASN A 98 14.54 6.86 -7.39
N HIS A 99 13.77 6.84 -6.30
CA HIS A 99 12.50 7.58 -6.19
C HIS A 99 12.48 8.53 -4.98
N PRO A 100 13.36 9.55 -4.94
CA PRO A 100 13.51 10.42 -3.77
C PRO A 100 12.32 11.39 -3.58
N LEU A 101 11.49 11.56 -4.61
CA LEU A 101 10.36 12.48 -4.63
C LEU A 101 9.08 11.72 -4.93
N ASN A 102 7.98 12.18 -4.33
CA ASN A 102 6.64 11.75 -4.71
C ASN A 102 6.29 12.37 -6.08
N ARG A 103 6.08 11.50 -7.09
CA ARG A 103 5.74 11.93 -8.46
C ARG A 103 4.46 12.75 -8.59
N GLU A 104 3.51 12.63 -7.65
CA GLU A 104 2.24 13.38 -7.68
C GLU A 104 2.40 14.82 -7.17
N THR A 105 3.37 15.07 -6.30
CA THR A 105 3.59 16.39 -5.68
C THR A 105 4.86 17.08 -6.17
N GLY A 106 5.82 16.32 -6.71
CA GLY A 106 7.16 16.80 -7.07
C GLY A 106 8.03 17.16 -5.85
N ALA A 107 7.63 16.75 -4.65
CA ALA A 107 8.30 17.05 -3.39
C ALA A 107 8.81 15.76 -2.72
N PRO A 108 9.75 15.85 -1.76
CA PRO A 108 10.14 14.69 -0.95
C PRO A 108 8.93 14.04 -0.27
N TRP A 109 9.01 12.74 -0.03
CA TRP A 109 7.97 12.00 0.68
C TRP A 109 7.75 12.60 2.07
N GLU A 110 6.48 12.82 2.41
CA GLU A 110 6.10 13.33 3.71
C GLU A 110 6.34 12.27 4.81
N SER A 111 6.55 12.72 6.04
CA SER A 111 6.74 11.81 7.17
C SER A 111 5.49 10.97 7.44
N PRO A 112 5.66 9.73 7.96
CA PRO A 112 4.55 8.89 8.39
C PRO A 112 3.59 9.60 9.35
N GLU A 113 2.29 9.35 9.21
CA GLU A 113 1.28 9.83 10.17
C GLU A 113 1.54 9.28 11.58
N VAL A 114 1.84 7.98 11.67
CA VAL A 114 2.20 7.30 12.92
C VAL A 114 3.62 6.72 12.78
N PRO A 115 4.69 7.45 13.13
CA PRO A 115 6.06 6.98 12.93
C PRO A 115 6.51 5.89 13.92
N GLY A 116 5.90 5.83 15.11
CA GLY A 116 6.38 4.98 16.22
C GLY A 116 6.23 3.47 16.04
N THR A 117 5.47 3.02 15.04
CA THR A 117 5.11 1.60 14.84
C THR A 117 5.32 1.13 13.39
N VAL A 118 6.01 1.93 12.57
CA VAL A 118 6.27 1.61 11.17
C VAL A 118 7.12 0.34 11.08
N ALA A 119 6.73 -0.59 10.20
CA ALA A 119 7.39 -1.87 10.01
C ALA A 119 8.63 -1.75 9.08
N TYR A 120 9.62 -0.95 9.47
CA TYR A 120 10.82 -0.72 8.66
C TYR A 120 11.54 -2.01 8.28
N ASP A 121 11.60 -3.01 9.17
CA ASP A 121 12.23 -4.31 8.88
C ASP A 121 11.57 -5.06 7.69
N LEU A 122 10.30 -4.79 7.40
CA LEU A 122 9.59 -5.36 6.25
C LEU A 122 9.72 -4.52 4.98
N LEU A 123 10.05 -3.24 5.12
CA LEU A 123 10.12 -2.26 4.04
C LEU A 123 11.55 -2.07 3.54
N ASP A 124 12.55 -2.27 4.41
CA ASP A 124 13.96 -2.15 4.12
C ASP A 124 14.52 -3.46 3.52
N VAL A 125 13.95 -3.86 2.38
CA VAL A 125 14.28 -5.12 1.73
C VAL A 125 14.50 -4.95 0.23
N GLY A 126 15.46 -5.70 -0.30
CA GLY A 126 15.71 -5.82 -1.74
C GLY A 126 16.61 -4.73 -2.32
N ASP A 127 16.74 -4.75 -3.63
CA ASP A 127 17.51 -3.77 -4.40
C ASP A 127 16.63 -2.57 -4.79
N PRO A 128 17.21 -1.37 -4.95
CA PRO A 128 16.50 -0.21 -5.47
C PRO A 128 15.86 -0.50 -6.83
N MET A 129 14.58 -0.18 -6.99
CA MET A 129 13.83 -0.41 -8.22
C MET A 129 14.14 0.64 -9.28
N THR A 130 14.35 0.24 -10.52
CA THR A 130 14.37 1.15 -11.67
C THR A 130 12.94 1.49 -12.11
N ASN A 131 12.77 2.55 -12.90
CA ASN A 131 11.47 2.90 -13.49
C ASN A 131 10.87 1.71 -14.28
N ASP A 132 11.68 0.97 -15.04
CA ASP A 132 11.22 -0.20 -15.79
C ASP A 132 10.67 -1.30 -14.88
N GLN A 133 11.28 -1.51 -13.71
CA GLN A 133 10.80 -2.48 -12.72
C GLN A 133 9.49 -2.01 -12.07
N VAL A 134 9.39 -0.72 -11.77
CA VAL A 134 8.15 -0.10 -11.29
C VAL A 134 7.02 -0.28 -12.31
N GLU A 135 7.27 0.05 -13.58
CA GLU A 135 6.30 -0.12 -14.67
C GLU A 135 5.89 -1.59 -14.85
N ALA A 136 6.85 -2.52 -14.81
CA ALA A 136 6.58 -3.95 -14.89
C ALA A 136 5.67 -4.44 -13.75
N LEU A 137 5.88 -3.94 -12.52
CA LEU A 137 5.00 -4.24 -11.39
C LEU A 137 3.60 -3.66 -11.58
N VAL A 138 3.48 -2.42 -12.06
CA VAL A 138 2.17 -1.84 -12.39
C VAL A 138 1.46 -2.67 -13.46
N CYS A 139 2.17 -3.11 -14.49
CA CYS A 139 1.62 -3.98 -15.53
C CYS A 139 1.17 -5.32 -14.98
N PHE A 140 1.95 -5.95 -14.10
CA PHE A 140 1.52 -7.16 -13.40
C PHE A 140 0.25 -6.94 -12.58
N LEU A 141 0.17 -5.86 -11.79
CA LEU A 141 -1.00 -5.55 -10.98
C LEU A 141 -2.26 -5.27 -11.82
N ARG A 142 -2.11 -4.69 -13.01
CA ARG A 142 -3.22 -4.54 -13.97
C ARG A 142 -3.82 -5.89 -14.38
N THR A 143 -3.01 -6.95 -14.47
CA THR A 143 -3.52 -8.31 -14.77
C THR A 143 -4.41 -8.90 -13.68
N LEU A 144 -4.37 -8.33 -12.46
CA LEU A 144 -5.22 -8.75 -11.34
C LEU A 144 -6.64 -8.13 -11.39
N THR A 145 -6.96 -7.43 -12.47
CA THR A 145 -8.28 -6.84 -12.72
C THR A 145 -9.22 -7.92 -13.27
N ASP A 146 -10.39 -8.06 -12.67
CA ASP A 146 -11.42 -8.97 -13.16
C ASP A 146 -11.82 -8.59 -14.59
N ARG A 147 -12.08 -9.59 -15.44
CA ARG A 147 -12.44 -9.39 -16.86
C ARG A 147 -13.53 -8.33 -17.10
N ARG A 148 -14.55 -8.28 -16.24
CA ARG A 148 -15.66 -7.32 -16.35
C ARG A 148 -15.23 -5.86 -16.13
N CYS A 149 -14.09 -5.65 -15.46
CA CYS A 149 -13.53 -4.35 -15.11
C CYS A 149 -12.34 -3.94 -15.99
N GLU A 150 -11.86 -4.79 -16.91
CA GLU A 150 -10.70 -4.48 -17.78
C GLU A 150 -10.87 -3.15 -18.54
N HIS A 151 -12.10 -2.83 -18.96
CA HIS A 151 -12.42 -1.57 -19.66
C HIS A 151 -12.26 -0.30 -18.79
N LEU A 152 -12.10 -0.44 -17.47
CA LEU A 152 -11.88 0.65 -16.54
C LEU A 152 -10.39 0.95 -16.31
N ILE A 153 -9.49 0.10 -16.82
CA ILE A 153 -8.04 0.31 -16.68
C ILE A 153 -7.64 1.58 -17.44
N GLN A 154 -7.17 2.58 -16.70
CA GLN A 154 -6.70 3.83 -17.27
C GLN A 154 -5.26 3.69 -17.78
N GLN A 155 -5.02 4.10 -19.02
CA GLN A 155 -3.69 4.16 -19.61
C GLN A 155 -3.00 5.48 -19.21
N LYS A 156 -2.48 5.53 -17.97
CA LYS A 156 -1.75 6.69 -17.43
C LYS A 156 -0.31 6.78 -17.95
N GLY A 157 -0.12 6.64 -19.26
CA GLY A 157 1.20 6.71 -19.91
C GLY A 157 2.09 5.47 -19.75
N ILE A 158 1.60 4.41 -19.11
CA ILE A 158 2.30 3.11 -19.00
C ILE A 158 1.75 2.17 -20.07
N ASP A 159 2.59 1.73 -20.99
CA ASP A 159 2.27 0.70 -21.98
C ASP A 159 2.63 -0.68 -21.45
N CYS A 160 1.64 -1.56 -21.38
CA CYS A 160 1.79 -2.93 -20.87
C CYS A 160 1.61 -3.98 -21.98
N ASN A 161 1.65 -3.57 -23.25
CA ASN A 161 1.46 -4.43 -24.41
C ASN A 161 2.76 -5.01 -24.97
#